data_AF-A0A0D7ABT4-F1
#
_entry.id   AF-A0A0D7ABT4-F1
#
_cell.length_a   1.000
_cell.length_b   1.000
_cell.length_c   1.000
_cell.angle_alpha   90.00
_cell.angle_beta   90.00
_cell.angle_gamma   90.00
#
_symmetry.space_group_name_H-M   'P 1'
#
loop_
_entity.id
_entity.type
_entity.pdbx_description
1 polymer ?
#
loop_
_entity_poly.entity_id
_entity_poly.type
_entity_poly.pdbx_seq_one_letter_code
_entity_poly.pdbx_strand_id
1 'polypeptide(L)'
;MEAAEPVEPDIVDCDVLEAAKENVLPLANGRRVTSLSSVLSTPHGHDRDTRLAQTRQRLRMNIEIALEDQDDDPLEAYCQLVDWTLDNYPQGHSAESGLVELLEEATRVLKDDKGGVWKQEMKYLRLWLLYAGFVERPTTIYNFLFANEIGTSLALLYEDYAAYLERNGRRQDTDATYMLGIARNASPIAHLKGRYSEFQKRMM
;
A
#
# COMPACT_ATOMS: atom_id res chain seq x y z
N MET A 1 -34.22 -22.90 17.80
CA MET A 1 -32.76 -22.88 17.62
C MET A 1 -32.52 -23.27 16.18
N GLU A 2 -32.56 -22.28 15.29
CA GLU A 2 -32.48 -22.47 13.85
C GLU A 2 -31.00 -22.60 13.49
N ALA A 3 -30.62 -23.75 12.94
CA ALA A 3 -29.25 -24.00 12.53
C ALA A 3 -28.94 -23.12 11.32
N ALA A 4 -27.95 -22.25 11.44
CA ALA A 4 -27.43 -21.48 10.31
C ALA A 4 -26.91 -22.46 9.25
N GLU A 5 -27.49 -22.40 8.05
CA GLU A 5 -27.00 -23.16 6.90
C GLU A 5 -25.54 -22.76 6.58
N PRO A 6 -24.67 -23.72 6.21
CA PRO A 6 -23.31 -23.41 5.84
C PRO A 6 -23.32 -22.58 4.55
N VAL A 7 -22.79 -21.36 4.61
CA VAL A 7 -22.58 -20.49 3.45
C VAL A 7 -21.63 -21.22 2.49
N GLU A 8 -22.13 -21.66 1.33
CA GLU A 8 -21.29 -22.24 0.28
C GLU A 8 -20.21 -21.22 -0.12
N PRO A 9 -18.96 -21.65 -0.32
CA PRO A 9 -17.90 -20.73 -0.72
C PRO A 9 -18.22 -20.16 -2.09
N ASP A 10 -18.22 -18.83 -2.23
CA ASP A 10 -18.35 -18.14 -3.53
C ASP A 10 -17.27 -18.64 -4.49
N ILE A 11 -17.66 -19.46 -5.47
CA ILE A 11 -16.76 -20.01 -6.49
C ILE A 11 -16.56 -18.96 -7.57
N VAL A 12 -15.31 -18.54 -7.77
CA VAL A 12 -14.92 -17.60 -8.81
C VAL A 12 -14.50 -18.35 -10.06
N ASP A 13 -15.02 -17.93 -11.21
CA ASP A 13 -14.58 -18.40 -12.52
C ASP A 13 -13.15 -17.93 -12.82
N CYS A 14 -12.24 -18.88 -13.00
CA CYS A 14 -10.83 -18.61 -13.23
C CYS A 14 -10.58 -17.99 -14.62
N ASP A 15 -11.41 -18.31 -15.61
CA ASP A 15 -11.24 -17.82 -16.99
C ASP A 15 -11.37 -16.29 -17.06
N VAL A 16 -12.24 -15.72 -16.22
CA VAL A 16 -12.39 -14.26 -16.07
C VAL A 16 -11.09 -13.62 -15.56
N LEU A 17 -10.43 -14.26 -14.60
CA LEU A 17 -9.17 -13.75 -14.02
C LEU A 17 -8.02 -13.90 -15.03
N GLU A 18 -7.94 -15.05 -15.70
CA GLU A 18 -6.90 -15.32 -16.70
C GLU A 18 -6.96 -14.35 -17.88
N ALA A 19 -8.17 -13.98 -18.32
CA ALA A 19 -8.37 -13.02 -19.40
C ALA A 19 -7.83 -11.61 -19.06
N ALA A 20 -7.79 -11.24 -17.77
CA ALA A 20 -7.39 -9.91 -17.32
C ALA A 20 -6.00 -9.86 -16.68
N LYS A 21 -5.30 -10.99 -16.51
CA LYS A 21 -4.10 -11.12 -15.66
C LYS A 21 -2.98 -10.11 -15.98
N GLU A 22 -2.81 -9.76 -17.26
CA GLU A 22 -1.77 -8.82 -17.71
C GLU A 22 -2.09 -7.36 -17.32
N ASN A 23 -3.35 -7.07 -17.01
CA ASN A 23 -3.84 -5.73 -16.64
C ASN A 23 -4.09 -5.59 -15.13
N VAL A 24 -3.69 -6.56 -14.31
CA VAL A 24 -3.86 -6.51 -12.85
C VAL A 24 -2.55 -6.12 -12.20
N LEU A 25 -2.52 -4.96 -11.53
CA LEU A 25 -1.37 -4.50 -10.74
C LEU A 25 -1.04 -5.53 -9.65
N PRO A 26 0.19 -6.07 -9.63
CA PRO A 26 0.65 -6.95 -8.57
C PRO A 26 0.75 -6.20 -7.23
N LEU A 27 0.13 -6.75 -6.19
CA LEU A 27 0.21 -6.22 -4.82
C LEU A 27 0.93 -7.21 -3.93
N ALA A 28 1.81 -6.72 -3.04
CA ALA A 28 2.58 -7.57 -2.13
C ALA A 28 1.70 -8.42 -1.19
N ASN A 29 0.52 -7.91 -0.80
CA ASN A 29 -0.45 -8.65 0.03
C ASN A 29 -1.52 -9.38 -0.81
N GLY A 30 -1.39 -9.39 -2.14
CA GLY A 30 -2.41 -9.95 -3.04
C GLY A 30 -3.68 -9.12 -3.13
N ARG A 31 -4.74 -9.74 -3.66
CA ARG A 31 -6.07 -9.15 -3.89
C ARG A 31 -7.16 -10.12 -3.45
N ARG A 32 -8.31 -9.60 -3.06
CA ARG A 32 -9.48 -10.44 -2.82
C ARG A 32 -10.05 -10.93 -4.15
N VAL A 33 -10.03 -12.24 -4.37
CA VAL A 33 -10.41 -12.87 -5.65
C VAL A 33 -11.87 -12.61 -6.01
N THR A 34 -12.78 -12.64 -5.04
CA THR A 34 -14.21 -12.34 -5.25
C THR A 34 -14.44 -10.88 -5.66
N SER A 35 -13.75 -9.92 -5.02
CA SER A 35 -13.79 -8.50 -5.43
C SER A 35 -13.27 -8.30 -6.85
N LEU A 36 -12.12 -8.91 -7.16
CA LEU A 36 -11.49 -8.80 -8.47
C LEU A 36 -12.40 -9.36 -9.58
N SER A 37 -12.96 -10.56 -9.40
CA SER A 37 -13.87 -11.17 -10.37
C SER A 37 -15.14 -10.33 -10.58
N SER A 38 -15.71 -9.79 -9.50
CA SER A 38 -16.88 -8.90 -9.57
C SER A 38 -16.58 -7.65 -10.40
N VAL A 39 -15.43 -7.01 -10.18
CA VAL A 39 -15.02 -5.82 -10.93
C VAL A 39 -14.75 -6.13 -12.40
N LEU A 40 -14.11 -7.26 -12.70
CA LEU A 40 -13.81 -7.69 -14.07
C LEU A 40 -15.06 -8.10 -14.86
N SER A 41 -16.06 -8.69 -14.18
CA SER A 41 -17.31 -9.11 -14.78
C SER A 41 -18.33 -7.98 -14.95
N THR A 42 -18.15 -6.86 -14.24
CA THR A 42 -19.09 -5.74 -14.29
C THR A 42 -18.86 -4.91 -15.57
N PRO A 43 -19.84 -4.81 -16.48
CA PRO A 43 -19.68 -4.03 -17.71
C PRO A 43 -19.39 -2.55 -17.42
N HIS A 44 -18.47 -1.96 -18.18
CA HIS A 44 -18.26 -0.52 -18.16
C HIS A 44 -19.51 0.20 -18.69
N GLY A 45 -20.01 1.17 -17.93
CA GLY A 45 -21.24 1.87 -18.27
C GLY A 45 -21.60 2.94 -17.26
N HIS A 46 -22.51 3.82 -17.66
CA HIS A 46 -22.88 5.02 -16.91
C HIS A 46 -23.30 4.73 -15.45
N ASP A 47 -24.07 3.67 -15.23
CA ASP A 47 -24.54 3.29 -13.88
C ASP A 47 -23.39 2.86 -12.97
N ARG A 48 -22.41 2.12 -13.53
CA ARG A 48 -21.20 1.70 -12.80
C ARG A 48 -20.39 2.93 -12.41
N ASP A 49 -20.15 3.81 -13.37
CA ASP A 49 -19.31 4.99 -13.15
C ASP A 49 -19.98 5.95 -12.15
N THR A 50 -21.30 6.09 -12.21
CA THR A 50 -22.08 6.86 -11.23
C THR A 50 -21.95 6.27 -9.82
N ARG A 51 -22.05 4.94 -9.67
CA ARG A 51 -21.88 4.26 -8.38
C ARG A 51 -20.47 4.42 -7.82
N LEU A 52 -19.45 4.32 -8.68
CA LEU A 52 -18.06 4.52 -8.30
C LEU A 52 -17.83 5.96 -7.83
N ALA A 53 -18.33 6.95 -8.58
CA ALA A 53 -18.24 8.36 -8.23
C ALA A 53 -18.91 8.68 -6.88
N GLN A 54 -20.12 8.18 -6.65
CA GLN A 54 -20.84 8.34 -5.38
C GLN A 54 -20.07 7.72 -4.20
N THR A 55 -19.52 6.51 -4.39
CA THR A 55 -18.76 5.83 -3.33
C THR A 55 -17.47 6.58 -3.01
N ARG A 56 -16.75 7.04 -4.05
CA ARG A 56 -15.55 7.87 -3.90
C ARG A 56 -15.85 9.17 -3.17
N GLN A 57 -16.94 9.86 -3.52
CA GLN A 57 -17.37 11.09 -2.87
C GLN A 57 -17.64 10.87 -1.38
N ARG A 58 -18.32 9.78 -1.02
CA ARG A 58 -18.57 9.43 0.39
C ARG A 58 -17.27 9.18 1.16
N LEU A 59 -16.35 8.41 0.60
CA LEU A 59 -15.06 8.13 1.24
C LEU A 59 -14.19 9.40 1.37
N ARG A 60 -14.27 10.32 0.39
CA ARG A 60 -13.65 11.64 0.47
C ARG A 60 -14.23 12.48 1.62
N MET A 61 -15.56 12.48 1.79
CA MET A 61 -16.22 13.15 2.91
C MET A 61 -15.77 12.57 4.27
N ASN A 62 -15.60 11.26 4.37
CA ASN A 62 -15.08 10.64 5.60
C ASN A 62 -13.67 11.12 5.96
N ILE A 63 -12.81 11.35 4.96
CA ILE A 63 -11.47 11.91 5.18
C ILE A 63 -11.57 13.34 5.71
N GLU A 64 -12.42 14.16 5.10
CA GLU A 64 -12.63 15.55 5.52
C GLU A 64 -13.09 15.62 6.98
N ILE A 65 -14.11 14.83 7.34
CA ILE A 65 -14.62 14.72 8.72
C ILE A 65 -13.51 14.27 9.68
N ALA A 66 -12.77 13.20 9.34
CA ALA A 66 -11.74 12.64 10.20
C ALA A 66 -10.51 13.55 10.38
N LEU A 67 -10.27 14.48 9.45
CA LEU A 67 -9.22 15.51 9.58
C LEU A 67 -9.66 16.68 10.47
N GLU A 68 -10.96 16.99 10.51
CA GLU A 68 -11.50 18.04 11.37
C GLU A 68 -11.65 17.60 12.83
N ASP A 69 -12.01 16.33 13.05
CA ASP A 69 -12.18 15.76 14.39
C ASP A 69 -10.84 15.25 14.98
N GLN A 70 -10.50 15.77 16.17
CA GLN A 70 -9.27 15.39 16.86
C GLN A 70 -9.27 13.94 17.33
N ASP A 71 -10.45 13.34 17.55
CA ASP A 71 -10.59 11.99 18.07
C ASP A 71 -10.68 10.91 16.97
N ASP A 72 -10.91 11.30 15.71
CA ASP A 72 -11.03 10.35 14.59
C ASP A 72 -9.67 9.87 14.03
N ASP A 73 -9.69 8.88 13.13
CA ASP A 73 -8.49 8.32 12.49
C ASP A 73 -8.46 8.66 10.98
N PRO A 74 -7.90 9.82 10.59
CA PRO A 74 -7.79 10.19 9.18
C PRO A 74 -6.90 9.22 8.39
N LEU A 75 -5.89 8.60 9.02
CA LEU A 75 -5.05 7.60 8.37
C LEU A 75 -5.87 6.36 7.97
N GLU A 76 -6.80 5.92 8.81
CA GLU A 76 -7.77 4.86 8.46
C GLU A 76 -8.68 5.28 7.30
N ALA A 77 -9.23 6.50 7.33
CA ALA A 77 -10.08 7.00 6.25
C ALA A 77 -9.34 7.04 4.90
N TYR A 78 -8.07 7.48 4.88
CA TYR A 78 -7.22 7.41 3.70
C TYR A 78 -6.96 5.97 3.25
N CYS A 79 -6.61 5.06 4.16
CA CYS A 79 -6.40 3.64 3.83
C CYS A 79 -7.64 3.03 3.18
N GLN A 80 -8.84 3.30 3.71
CA GLN A 80 -10.09 2.81 3.12
C GLN A 80 -10.32 3.32 1.70
N LEU A 81 -10.02 4.59 1.43
CA LEU A 81 -10.15 5.13 0.07
C LEU A 81 -9.09 4.56 -0.89
N VAL A 82 -7.85 4.36 -0.42
CA VAL A 82 -6.78 3.73 -1.21
C VAL A 82 -7.12 2.29 -1.54
N ASP A 83 -7.55 1.49 -0.55
CA ASP A 83 -7.94 0.09 -0.74
C ASP A 83 -9.14 -0.02 -1.69
N TRP A 84 -10.16 0.82 -1.50
CA TRP A 84 -11.28 0.88 -2.42
C TRP A 84 -10.84 1.23 -3.86
N THR A 85 -9.90 2.16 -4.01
CA THR A 85 -9.36 2.54 -5.32
C THR A 85 -8.62 1.37 -5.96
N LEU A 86 -7.76 0.68 -5.21
CA LEU A 86 -7.05 -0.50 -5.71
C LEU A 86 -7.99 -1.63 -6.12
N ASP A 87 -9.06 -1.85 -5.35
CA ASP A 87 -10.04 -2.91 -5.63
C ASP A 87 -10.87 -2.60 -6.89
N ASN A 88 -11.28 -1.35 -7.11
CA ASN A 88 -12.15 -0.98 -8.23
C ASN A 88 -11.39 -0.60 -9.51
N TYR A 89 -10.08 -0.36 -9.41
CA TYR A 89 -9.17 -0.10 -10.52
C TYR A 89 -8.02 -1.10 -10.47
N PRO A 90 -8.25 -2.36 -10.90
CA PRO A 90 -7.26 -3.43 -10.78
C PRO A 90 -5.96 -3.15 -11.54
N GLN A 91 -6.00 -2.34 -12.59
CA GLN A 91 -4.83 -1.83 -13.32
C GLN A 91 -3.95 -0.87 -12.52
N GLY A 92 -4.42 -0.38 -11.37
CA GLY A 92 -3.69 0.56 -10.54
C GLY A 92 -3.77 1.98 -11.09
N HIS A 93 -2.62 2.56 -11.41
CA HIS A 93 -2.53 3.96 -11.85
C HIS A 93 -3.17 4.18 -13.22
N SER A 94 -4.18 5.05 -13.24
CA SER A 94 -4.84 5.60 -14.42
C SER A 94 -5.43 6.97 -14.09
N ALA A 95 -5.73 7.76 -15.12
CA ALA A 95 -6.41 9.05 -14.95
C ALA A 95 -7.75 8.92 -14.21
N GLU A 96 -8.46 7.80 -14.40
CA GLU A 96 -9.74 7.52 -13.72
C GLU A 96 -9.56 7.16 -12.23
N SER A 97 -8.55 6.33 -11.93
CA SER A 97 -8.26 5.90 -10.55
C SER A 97 -7.90 7.08 -9.65
N GLY A 98 -7.13 8.04 -10.16
CA GLY A 98 -6.49 9.11 -9.37
C GLY A 98 -5.68 8.59 -8.18
N LEU A 99 -5.12 7.38 -8.28
CA LEU A 99 -4.45 6.69 -7.18
C LEU A 99 -3.18 7.41 -6.75
N VAL A 100 -2.40 7.94 -7.69
CA VAL A 100 -1.10 8.57 -7.39
C VAL A 100 -1.32 9.91 -6.68
N GLU A 101 -2.28 10.70 -7.15
CA GLU A 101 -2.68 11.96 -6.54
C GLU A 101 -3.22 11.74 -5.12
N LEU A 102 -4.02 10.69 -4.92
CA LEU A 102 -4.51 10.31 -3.60
C LEU A 102 -3.37 9.90 -2.66
N LEU A 103 -2.39 9.13 -3.14
CA LEU A 103 -1.25 8.71 -2.33
C LEU A 103 -0.34 9.88 -1.98
N GLU A 104 -0.07 10.77 -2.93
CA GLU A 104 0.69 12.01 -2.70
C GLU A 104 -0.01 12.90 -1.66
N GLU A 105 -1.33 13.07 -1.77
CA GLU A 105 -2.14 13.80 -0.81
C GLU A 105 -2.07 13.17 0.59
N ALA A 106 -2.36 11.88 0.71
CA ALA A 106 -2.36 11.16 1.99
C ALA A 106 -1.01 11.26 2.69
N THR A 107 0.07 11.00 1.95
CA THR A 107 1.45 11.04 2.47
C THR A 107 1.90 12.44 2.86
N ARG A 108 1.43 13.49 2.19
CA ARG A 108 1.73 14.87 2.53
C ARG A 108 0.92 15.38 3.71
N VAL A 109 -0.40 15.14 3.72
CA VAL A 109 -1.33 15.63 4.75
C VAL A 109 -1.04 14.97 6.09
N LEU A 110 -0.88 13.65 6.13
CA LEU A 110 -0.72 12.90 7.37
C LEU A 110 0.68 13.05 8.02
N LYS A 111 1.67 13.60 7.31
CA LYS A 111 3.06 13.66 7.81
C LYS A 111 3.18 14.39 9.15
N ASP A 112 2.54 15.55 9.25
CA ASP A 112 2.58 16.42 10.42
C ASP A 112 1.21 16.50 11.12
N ASP A 113 0.20 15.78 10.60
CA ASP A 113 -1.13 15.65 11.20
C ASP A 113 -1.05 15.08 12.62
N LYS A 114 -1.86 15.65 13.52
CA LYS A 114 -1.90 15.34 14.96
C LYS A 114 -0.51 15.28 15.61
N GLY A 115 0.44 16.10 15.14
CA GLY A 115 1.81 16.14 15.66
C GLY A 115 2.71 15.00 15.16
N GLY A 116 2.36 14.33 14.06
CA GLY A 116 3.16 13.28 13.45
C GLY A 116 3.02 11.91 14.13
N VAL A 117 1.91 11.66 14.84
CA VAL A 117 1.64 10.38 15.51
C VAL A 117 1.66 9.19 14.55
N TRP A 118 1.35 9.43 13.28
CA TRP A 118 1.31 8.41 12.23
C TRP A 118 2.68 7.93 11.75
N LYS A 119 3.78 8.64 12.08
CA LYS A 119 5.09 8.41 11.46
C LYS A 119 5.63 6.99 11.64
N GLN A 120 5.29 6.31 12.75
CA GLN A 120 5.73 4.94 13.01
C GLN A 120 4.63 3.89 12.76
N GLU A 121 3.50 4.30 12.20
CA GLU A 121 2.40 3.39 11.90
C GLU A 121 2.67 2.57 10.63
N MET A 122 2.46 1.25 10.72
CA MET A 122 2.69 0.32 9.61
C MET A 122 1.83 0.67 8.40
N LYS A 123 0.56 1.05 8.62
CA LYS A 123 -0.36 1.41 7.53
C LYS A 123 0.09 2.69 6.82
N TYR A 124 0.63 3.66 7.55
CA TYR A 124 1.16 4.89 6.96
C TYR A 124 2.42 4.64 6.12
N LEU A 125 3.36 3.83 6.64
CA LEU A 125 4.54 3.43 5.86
C LEU A 125 4.13 2.71 4.57
N ARG A 126 3.11 1.85 4.60
CA ARG A 126 2.61 1.15 3.40
C ARG A 126 2.09 2.11 2.32
N LEU A 127 1.43 3.22 2.69
CA LEU A 127 1.03 4.25 1.73
C LEU A 127 2.25 4.88 1.05
N TRP A 128 3.29 5.21 1.82
CA TRP A 128 4.54 5.75 1.28
C TRP A 128 5.28 4.77 0.35
N LEU A 129 5.34 3.49 0.71
CA LEU A 129 5.99 2.49 -0.13
C LEU A 129 5.21 2.22 -1.41
N LEU A 130 3.87 2.22 -1.33
CA LEU A 130 3.02 2.14 -2.52
C LEU A 130 3.24 3.37 -3.43
N TYR A 131 3.31 4.57 -2.86
CA TYR A 131 3.63 5.78 -3.59
C TYR A 131 5.02 5.72 -4.24
N ALA A 132 6.03 5.23 -3.53
CA ALA A 132 7.39 5.05 -4.04
C ALA A 132 7.44 4.15 -5.29
N GLY A 133 6.51 3.19 -5.42
CA GLY A 133 6.38 2.32 -6.59
C GLY A 133 5.90 3.03 -7.86
N PHE A 134 5.30 4.22 -7.75
CA PHE A 134 4.76 4.97 -8.89
C PHE A 134 5.61 6.18 -9.31
N VAL A 135 6.62 6.57 -8.53
CA VAL A 135 7.48 7.71 -8.86
C VAL A 135 8.68 7.31 -9.71
N GLU A 136 9.15 8.21 -10.57
CA GLU A 136 10.32 7.94 -11.44
C GLU A 136 11.62 7.67 -10.66
N ARG A 137 11.77 8.30 -9.49
CA ARG A 137 12.97 8.18 -8.66
C ARG A 137 12.61 7.78 -7.22
N PRO A 138 12.40 6.48 -6.94
CA PRO A 138 12.00 6.00 -5.62
C PRO A 138 12.99 6.38 -4.50
N THR A 139 14.28 6.50 -4.81
CA THR A 139 15.32 6.94 -3.84
C THR A 139 15.01 8.29 -3.20
N THR A 140 14.35 9.21 -3.90
CA THR A 140 13.92 10.49 -3.34
C THR A 140 12.88 10.29 -2.24
N ILE A 141 11.98 9.32 -2.38
CA ILE A 141 10.99 8.98 -1.35
C ILE A 141 11.68 8.39 -0.13
N TYR A 142 12.54 7.37 -0.28
CA TYR A 142 13.24 6.78 0.88
C TYR A 142 14.10 7.81 1.62
N ASN A 143 14.81 8.68 0.90
CA ASN A 143 15.57 9.77 1.52
C ASN A 143 14.68 10.72 2.31
N PHE A 144 13.50 11.05 1.77
CA PHE A 144 12.51 11.85 2.48
C PHE A 144 12.01 11.15 3.75
N LEU A 145 11.72 9.85 3.68
CA LEU A 145 11.29 9.06 4.85
C LEU A 145 12.35 9.08 5.95
N PHE A 146 13.63 8.84 5.61
CA PHE A 146 14.72 8.89 6.58
C PHE A 146 14.92 10.29 7.17
N ALA A 147 14.86 11.34 6.36
CA ALA A 147 15.05 12.72 6.82
C ALA A 147 13.92 13.19 7.74
N ASN A 148 12.72 12.64 7.60
CA ASN A 148 11.54 13.01 8.39
C ASN A 148 11.18 11.99 9.49
N GLU A 149 12.05 11.00 9.70
CA GLU A 149 11.89 9.90 10.65
C GLU A 149 10.59 9.10 10.46
N ILE A 150 10.16 8.90 9.21
CA ILE A 150 8.95 8.13 8.89
C ILE A 150 9.32 6.66 8.73
N GLY A 151 8.68 5.78 9.50
CA GLY A 151 8.82 4.33 9.45
C GLY A 151 10.20 3.81 9.89
N THR A 152 11.04 4.66 10.50
CA THR A 152 12.42 4.30 10.86
C THR A 152 12.51 3.26 11.97
N SER A 153 11.43 3.06 12.73
CA SER A 153 11.31 1.96 13.71
C SER A 153 10.79 0.65 13.10
N LEU A 154 10.42 0.62 11.80
CA LEU A 154 9.80 -0.52 11.14
C LEU A 154 10.80 -1.19 10.19
N ALA A 155 10.99 -2.51 10.35
CA ALA A 155 11.88 -3.31 9.50
C ALA A 155 11.50 -3.20 8.02
N LEU A 156 10.20 -3.08 7.73
CA LEU A 156 9.64 -2.98 6.38
C LEU A 156 10.30 -1.87 5.55
N LEU A 157 10.61 -0.71 6.14
CA LEU A 157 11.24 0.40 5.41
C LEU A 157 12.62 0.00 4.86
N TYR A 158 13.42 -0.66 5.69
CA TYR A 158 14.76 -1.08 5.34
C TYR A 158 14.75 -2.24 4.36
N GLU A 159 13.84 -3.19 4.54
CA GLU A 159 13.71 -4.34 3.64
C GLU A 159 13.27 -3.92 2.24
N ASP A 160 12.29 -3.03 2.14
CA ASP A 160 11.78 -2.54 0.87
C ASP A 160 12.85 -1.72 0.14
N TYR A 161 13.53 -0.81 0.84
CA TYR A 161 14.60 -0.02 0.24
C TYR A 161 15.80 -0.87 -0.16
N ALA A 162 16.20 -1.83 0.69
CA ALA A 162 17.28 -2.77 0.37
C ALA A 162 16.93 -3.62 -0.86
N ALA A 163 15.69 -4.12 -0.97
CA ALA A 163 15.24 -4.86 -2.14
C ALA A 163 15.29 -4.02 -3.42
N TYR A 164 14.90 -2.74 -3.34
CA TYR A 164 15.04 -1.79 -4.45
C TYR A 164 16.52 -1.61 -4.84
N LEU A 165 17.42 -1.35 -3.88
CA LEU A 165 18.85 -1.15 -4.12
C LEU A 165 19.52 -2.41 -4.70
N GLU A 166 19.16 -3.59 -4.19
CA GLU A 166 19.69 -4.88 -4.64
C GLU A 166 19.35 -5.14 -6.11
N ARG A 167 18.08 -4.92 -6.50
CA ARG A 167 17.62 -5.05 -7.90
C ARG A 167 18.34 -4.09 -8.85
N ASN A 168 18.78 -2.95 -8.35
CA ASN A 168 19.55 -1.95 -9.09
C ASN A 168 21.08 -2.15 -9.00
N GLY A 169 21.54 -3.28 -8.46
CA GLY A 169 22.96 -3.62 -8.36
C GLY A 169 23.75 -2.79 -7.34
N ARG A 170 23.07 -2.01 -6.49
CA ARG A 170 23.69 -1.12 -5.50
C ARG A 170 24.03 -1.88 -4.21
N ARG A 171 24.97 -2.83 -4.31
CA ARG A 171 25.30 -3.78 -3.22
C ARG A 171 25.76 -3.10 -1.93
N GLN A 172 26.66 -2.12 -2.03
CA GLN A 172 27.18 -1.39 -0.87
C GLN A 172 26.06 -0.62 -0.14
N ASP A 173 25.16 0.01 -0.89
CA ASP A 173 24.04 0.73 -0.31
C ASP A 173 22.99 -0.23 0.29
N THR A 174 22.81 -1.39 -0.32
CA THR A 174 21.93 -2.46 0.20
C THR A 174 22.42 -2.93 1.57
N ASP A 175 23.73 -3.23 1.67
CA ASP A 175 24.38 -3.62 2.92
C ASP A 175 24.24 -2.54 3.99
N ALA A 176 24.55 -1.28 3.65
CA ALA A 176 24.41 -0.14 4.54
C ALA A 176 22.97 0.05 5.04
N THR A 177 21.97 -0.19 4.18
CA THR A 177 20.55 -0.06 4.53
C THR A 177 20.13 -1.10 5.56
N TYR A 178 20.52 -2.37 5.38
CA TYR A 178 20.26 -3.41 6.37
C TYR A 178 20.95 -3.13 7.70
N MET A 179 22.23 -2.78 7.68
CA MET A 179 22.98 -2.43 8.89
C MET A 179 22.35 -1.26 9.64
N LEU A 180 21.87 -0.24 8.92
CA LEU A 180 21.18 0.91 9.51
C LEU A 180 19.90 0.48 10.23
N GLY A 181 19.06 -0.34 9.60
CA GLY A 181 17.83 -0.83 10.24
C GLY A 181 18.09 -1.69 11.47
N ILE A 182 19.13 -2.52 11.43
CA ILE A 182 19.57 -3.33 12.58
C ILE A 182 20.08 -2.41 13.71
N ALA A 183 20.89 -1.40 13.38
CA ALA A 183 21.41 -0.44 14.35
C ALA A 183 20.28 0.37 15.02
N ARG A 184 19.19 0.65 14.29
CA ARG A 184 17.98 1.30 14.84
C ARG A 184 17.02 0.36 15.57
N ASN A 185 17.35 -0.93 15.69
CA ASN A 185 16.46 -1.96 16.25
C ASN A 185 15.06 -1.99 15.61
N ALA A 186 14.99 -1.80 14.28
CA ALA A 186 13.73 -1.75 13.58
C ALA A 186 12.94 -3.08 13.71
N SER A 187 11.66 -2.99 14.07
CA SER A 187 10.81 -4.12 14.40
C SER A 187 10.08 -4.69 13.18
N PRO A 188 9.98 -6.02 13.02
CA PRO A 188 10.58 -7.07 13.85
C PRO A 188 12.07 -7.33 13.51
N ILE A 189 12.97 -7.04 14.45
CA ILE A 189 14.43 -7.09 14.22
C ILE A 189 14.96 -8.47 13.82
N ALA A 190 14.36 -9.54 14.35
CA ALA A 190 14.74 -10.90 14.00
C ALA A 190 14.48 -11.19 12.52
N HIS A 191 13.37 -10.68 11.97
CA HIS A 191 13.04 -10.80 10.56
C HIS A 191 14.06 -10.03 9.71
N LEU A 192 14.34 -8.77 10.08
CA LEU A 192 15.32 -7.93 9.37
C LEU A 192 16.71 -8.57 9.30
N LYS A 193 17.19 -9.14 10.42
CA LYS A 193 18.47 -9.87 10.46
C LYS A 193 18.45 -11.12 9.59
N GLY A 194 17.32 -11.83 9.54
CA GLY A 194 17.12 -12.97 8.63
C GLY A 194 17.25 -12.56 7.17
N ARG A 195 16.56 -11.50 6.75
CA ARG A 195 16.62 -10.93 5.39
C ARG A 195 18.03 -10.46 5.03
N TYR A 196 18.73 -9.82 5.97
CA TYR A 196 20.12 -9.41 5.76
C TYR A 196 21.05 -10.63 5.56
N SER A 197 20.89 -11.70 6.34
CA SER A 197 21.67 -12.92 6.16
C SER A 197 21.42 -13.58 4.80
N GLU A 198 20.18 -13.59 4.31
CA GLU A 198 19.86 -14.06 2.96
C GLU A 198 20.55 -13.22 1.88
N PHE A 199 20.54 -11.89 2.02
CA PHE A 199 21.27 -11.00 1.13
C PHE A 199 22.77 -11.31 1.13
N GLN A 200 23.40 -11.45 2.30
CA GLN A 200 24.83 -11.76 2.41
C GLN A 200 25.19 -13.09 1.71
N LYS A 201 24.35 -14.11 1.81
CA LYS A 201 24.54 -15.39 1.11
C LYS A 201 24.49 -15.25 -0.42
N ARG A 202 23.67 -14.33 -0.95
CA ARG A 202 23.62 -14.03 -2.39
C ARG A 202 24.84 -13.26 -2.89
N MET A 203 25.56 -12.59 -1.98
CA MET A 203 26.73 -11.76 -2.32
C MET A 203 28.07 -12.49 -2.19
N MET A 204 28.10 -13.69 -1.60
CA MET A 204 29.24 -14.62 -1.64
C MET A 204 29.36 -15.26 -3.02
#